data_AF-A0A0Q1B0J4-F1
#
_entry.id   AF-A0A0Q1B0J4-F1
#
_cell.length_a   1.000
_cell.length_b   1.000
_cell.length_c   1.000
_cell.angle_alpha   90.00
_cell.angle_beta   90.00
_cell.angle_gamma   90.00
#
_symmetry.space_group_name_H-M   'P 1'
#
loop_
_entity.id
_entity.type
_entity.pdbx_description
1 polymer ?
#
loop_
_entity_poly.entity_id
_entity_poly.type
_entity_poly.pdbx_seq_one_letter_code
_entity_poly.pdbx_strand_id
1 'polypeptide(L)'
;MGLQEMDTDELIKQFREQKDTSTDRYLTGILDYFKWITTFDFALIIWIGANAKNEVYTQNFWMFLSIGFIILSIIIAIITTHFILDIWNKDRELKFHIFKLAVDYQVNEKYPTITGQQELEKQRKIVAETGLSIFVLKKFDGHLILHIGALLVGIIFYLFAVFL
;
A
#
# COMPACT_ATOMS: atom_id res chain seq x y z
N MET A 1 -10.41 -40.37 17.78
CA MET A 1 -9.31 -40.04 16.86
C MET A 1 -8.62 -38.82 17.44
N GLY A 2 -7.44 -39.03 18.02
CA GLY A 2 -6.74 -38.01 18.82
C GLY A 2 -6.25 -36.87 17.93
N LEU A 3 -6.47 -35.65 18.39
CA LEU A 3 -5.72 -34.49 17.95
C LEU A 3 -4.27 -34.77 18.36
N GLN A 4 -3.47 -35.20 17.39
CA GLN A 4 -2.03 -35.33 17.54
C GLN A 4 -1.52 -33.96 17.97
N GLU A 5 -0.84 -33.89 19.13
CA GLU A 5 -0.17 -32.70 19.63
C GLU A 5 0.76 -32.17 18.53
N MET A 6 0.26 -31.24 17.73
CA MET A 6 1.06 -30.53 16.76
C MET A 6 1.90 -29.55 17.59
N ASP A 7 3.22 -29.73 17.55
CA ASP A 7 4.14 -28.92 18.31
C ASP A 7 3.85 -27.44 18.03
N THR A 8 3.68 -26.67 19.09
CA THR A 8 3.21 -25.28 19.01
C THR A 8 4.16 -24.45 18.14
N ASP A 9 5.46 -24.78 18.19
CA ASP A 9 6.49 -24.16 17.36
C ASP A 9 6.31 -24.45 15.87
N GLU A 10 5.81 -25.63 15.51
CA GLU A 10 5.54 -26.02 14.13
C GLU A 10 4.27 -25.35 13.59
N LEU A 11 3.25 -25.14 14.43
CA LEU A 11 2.08 -24.30 14.14
C LEU A 11 2.47 -22.84 13.92
N ILE A 12 3.30 -22.27 14.80
CA ILE A 12 3.83 -20.91 14.68
C ILE A 12 4.64 -20.76 13.38
N LYS A 13 5.43 -21.77 13.02
CA LYS A 13 6.24 -21.77 11.80
C LYS A 13 5.39 -21.85 10.54
N GLN A 14 4.42 -22.77 10.46
CA GLN A 14 3.51 -22.88 9.33
C GLN A 14 2.66 -21.61 9.15
N PHE A 15 2.22 -20.99 10.25
CA PHE A 15 1.50 -19.72 10.19
C PHE A 15 2.39 -18.56 9.72
N ARG A 16 3.68 -18.54 10.09
CA ARG A 16 4.65 -17.57 9.52
C ARG A 16 4.81 -17.79 8.01
N GLU A 17 5.07 -19.02 7.57
CA GLU A 17 5.32 -19.34 6.16
C GLU A 17 4.09 -19.04 5.28
N GLN A 18 2.89 -19.41 5.72
CA GLN A 18 1.66 -19.19 4.95
C GLN A 18 1.24 -17.70 4.92
N LYS A 19 1.52 -16.97 6.00
CA LYS A 19 1.29 -15.52 6.09
C LYS A 19 2.28 -14.74 5.24
N ASP A 20 3.56 -15.09 5.25
CA ASP A 20 4.57 -14.42 4.42
C ASP A 20 4.23 -14.61 2.92
N THR A 21 3.80 -15.82 2.50
CA THR A 21 3.53 -16.11 1.08
C THR A 21 2.33 -15.36 0.46
N SER A 22 1.24 -15.17 1.21
CA SER A 22 0.04 -14.47 0.70
C SER A 22 0.16 -12.94 0.79
N THR A 23 0.84 -12.48 1.83
CA THR A 23 1.05 -11.05 2.10
C THR A 23 2.10 -10.46 1.17
N ASP A 24 3.14 -11.21 0.84
CA ASP A 24 4.16 -10.81 -0.14
C ASP A 24 3.55 -10.56 -1.51
N ARG A 25 2.61 -11.40 -1.99
CA ARG A 25 1.99 -11.19 -3.31
C ARG A 25 1.26 -9.86 -3.45
N TYR A 26 0.52 -9.44 -2.43
CA TYR A 26 -0.22 -8.17 -2.47
C TYR A 26 0.73 -6.97 -2.43
N LEU A 27 1.75 -7.04 -1.56
CA LEU A 27 2.77 -6.00 -1.46
C LEU A 27 3.61 -5.90 -2.75
N THR A 28 4.02 -7.04 -3.30
CA THR A 28 4.71 -7.14 -4.59
C THR A 28 3.85 -6.57 -5.70
N GLY A 29 2.53 -6.86 -5.73
CA GLY A 29 1.62 -6.29 -6.72
C GLY A 29 1.54 -4.76 -6.64
N ILE A 30 1.48 -4.18 -5.44
CA ILE A 30 1.48 -2.73 -5.23
C ILE A 30 2.83 -2.11 -5.63
N LEU A 31 3.94 -2.71 -5.21
CA LEU A 31 5.28 -2.22 -5.54
C LEU A 31 5.56 -2.31 -7.05
N ASP A 32 5.14 -3.40 -7.69
CA ASP A 32 5.25 -3.57 -9.14
C ASP A 32 4.39 -2.54 -9.88
N TYR A 33 3.16 -2.31 -9.44
CA TYR A 33 2.31 -1.25 -9.98
C TYR A 33 3.01 0.12 -9.89
N PHE A 34 3.55 0.47 -8.72
CA PHE A 34 4.26 1.73 -8.54
C PHE A 34 5.53 1.84 -9.39
N LYS A 35 6.28 0.75 -9.53
CA LYS A 35 7.45 0.70 -10.40
C LYS A 35 7.09 0.94 -11.86
N TRP A 36 6.04 0.29 -12.35
CA TRP A 36 5.59 0.45 -13.74
C TRP A 36 5.03 1.85 -14.01
N ILE A 37 4.20 2.38 -13.11
CA ILE A 37 3.58 3.69 -13.33
C ILE A 37 4.60 4.82 -13.25
N THR A 38 5.55 4.78 -12.32
CA THR A 38 6.63 5.77 -12.26
C THR A 38 7.55 5.68 -13.48
N THR A 39 7.83 4.46 -13.97
CA THR A 39 8.59 4.27 -15.22
C THR A 39 7.86 4.89 -16.41
N PHE A 40 6.54 4.71 -16.49
CA PHE A 40 5.70 5.34 -17.50
C PHE A 40 5.73 6.88 -17.39
N ASP A 41 5.61 7.42 -16.18
CA ASP A 41 5.68 8.86 -15.92
C ASP A 41 7.01 9.47 -16.36
N PHE A 42 8.14 8.80 -16.06
CA PHE A 42 9.46 9.23 -16.52
C PHE A 42 9.59 9.18 -18.05
N ALA A 43 9.10 8.11 -18.68
CA ALA A 43 9.10 8.01 -20.14
C ALA A 43 8.26 9.14 -20.77
N LEU A 44 7.12 9.47 -20.16
CA LEU A 44 6.26 10.57 -20.58
C LEU A 44 6.96 11.93 -20.45
N ILE A 45 7.65 12.19 -19.32
CA ILE A 45 8.45 13.41 -19.12
C ILE A 45 9.54 13.53 -20.19
N ILE A 46 10.30 12.46 -20.44
CA ILE A 46 11.36 12.45 -21.45
C ILE A 46 10.76 12.71 -22.83
N TRP A 47 9.64 12.07 -23.15
CA TRP A 47 8.96 12.24 -24.44
C TRP A 47 8.46 13.69 -24.62
N ILE A 48 7.83 14.27 -23.60
CA ILE A 48 7.36 15.67 -23.65
C ILE A 48 8.54 16.62 -23.78
N GLY A 49 9.58 16.44 -22.96
CA GLY A 49 10.80 17.25 -23.00
C GLY A 49 11.52 17.17 -24.34
N ALA A 50 11.57 15.99 -24.97
CA ALA A 50 12.17 15.81 -26.29
C ALA A 50 11.38 16.47 -27.42
N ASN A 51 10.08 16.70 -27.25
CA ASN A 51 9.23 17.43 -28.20
C ASN A 51 9.10 18.92 -27.89
N ALA A 52 9.76 19.41 -26.85
CA ALA A 52 9.83 20.84 -26.56
C ALA A 52 10.65 21.55 -27.63
N LYS A 53 9.95 22.12 -28.62
CA LYS A 53 10.55 22.98 -29.66
C LYS A 53 10.72 24.39 -29.10
N ASN A 54 11.72 25.12 -29.59
CA ASN A 54 11.97 26.53 -29.25
C ASN A 54 10.96 27.50 -29.90
N GLU A 55 9.68 27.16 -29.96
CA GLU A 55 8.63 28.05 -30.48
C GLU A 55 7.73 28.57 -29.36
N VAL A 56 7.07 29.70 -29.65
CA VAL A 56 6.12 30.53 -28.88
C VAL A 56 6.07 30.29 -27.35
N TYR A 57 6.32 31.35 -26.57
CA TYR A 57 6.29 31.36 -25.09
C TYR A 57 5.10 30.61 -24.47
N THR A 58 3.92 30.66 -25.10
CA THR A 58 2.70 29.96 -24.64
C THR A 58 2.81 28.43 -24.73
N GLN A 59 3.44 27.87 -25.76
CA GLN A 59 3.62 26.41 -25.90
C GLN A 59 4.56 25.87 -24.83
N ASN A 60 5.66 26.58 -24.57
CA ASN A 60 6.59 26.23 -23.49
C ASN A 60 5.91 26.26 -22.11
N PHE A 61 5.05 27.26 -21.85
CA PHE A 61 4.29 27.32 -20.60
C PHE A 61 3.41 26.09 -20.37
N TRP A 62 2.65 25.66 -21.39
CA TRP A 62 1.81 24.45 -21.30
C TRP A 62 2.63 23.17 -21.14
N MET A 63 3.80 23.07 -21.78
CA MET A 63 4.72 21.94 -21.58
C MET A 63 5.29 21.89 -20.16
N PHE A 64 5.67 23.04 -19.58
CA PHE A 64 6.12 23.10 -18.19
C PHE A 64 5.01 22.70 -17.22
N LEU A 65 3.77 23.15 -17.45
CA LEU A 65 2.62 22.71 -16.66
C LEU A 65 2.41 21.20 -16.78
N SER A 66 2.48 20.64 -17.98
CA SER A 66 2.36 19.21 -18.21
C SER A 66 3.39 18.41 -17.41
N ILE A 67 4.68 18.77 -17.54
CA ILE A 67 5.78 18.13 -16.80
C ILE A 67 5.56 18.27 -15.30
N GLY A 68 5.15 19.45 -14.82
CA GLY A 68 4.87 19.69 -13.40
C GLY A 68 3.79 18.76 -12.84
N PHE A 69 2.71 18.53 -13.58
CA PHE A 69 1.63 17.62 -13.17
C PHE A 69 2.06 16.14 -13.22
N ILE A 70 2.93 15.76 -14.17
CA ILE A 70 3.47 14.39 -14.21
C ILE A 70 4.44 14.16 -13.04
N ILE A 71 5.28 15.14 -12.72
CA ILE A 71 6.14 15.09 -11.51
C ILE A 71 5.28 15.01 -10.25
N LEU A 72 4.20 15.80 -10.16
CA LEU A 72 3.25 15.73 -9.04
C LEU A 72 2.64 14.32 -8.92
N SER A 73 2.31 13.68 -10.04
CA SER A 73 1.83 12.30 -10.07
C SER A 73 2.86 11.34 -9.47
N ILE A 74 4.14 11.44 -9.87
CA ILE A 74 5.24 10.66 -9.27
C ILE A 74 5.33 10.87 -7.76
N ILE A 75 5.25 12.11 -7.28
CA ILE A 75 5.30 12.44 -5.85
C ILE A 75 4.14 11.78 -5.09
N ILE A 76 2.92 11.85 -5.62
CA ILE A 76 1.74 11.19 -5.04
C ILE A 76 1.98 9.68 -4.97
N ALA A 77 2.53 9.08 -6.03
CA ALA A 77 2.84 7.65 -6.05
C ALA A 77 3.84 7.24 -4.95
N ILE A 78 4.90 8.01 -4.75
CA ILE A 78 5.90 7.76 -3.70
C ILE A 78 5.27 7.86 -2.30
N ILE A 79 4.51 8.93 -2.04
CA ILE A 79 3.84 9.15 -0.76
C ILE A 79 2.87 8.00 -0.46
N THR A 80 2.11 7.58 -1.48
CA THR A 80 1.13 6.49 -1.36
C THR A 80 1.82 5.18 -1.04
N THR A 81 2.92 4.87 -1.72
CA THR A 81 3.73 3.68 -1.44
C THR A 81 4.22 3.69 0.01
N HIS A 82 4.80 4.80 0.46
CA HIS A 82 5.32 4.93 1.82
C HIS A 82 4.23 4.74 2.87
N PHE A 83 3.06 5.35 2.66
CA PHE A 83 1.92 5.22 3.55
C PHE A 83 1.40 3.78 3.64
N ILE A 84 1.30 3.07 2.51
CA ILE A 84 0.90 1.66 2.48
C ILE A 84 1.92 0.81 3.24
N LEU A 85 3.22 1.02 3.00
CA LEU A 85 4.29 0.27 3.68
C LEU A 85 4.28 0.49 5.19
N ASP A 86 4.07 1.73 5.65
CA ASP A 86 4.01 2.04 7.09
C ASP A 86 2.80 1.38 7.75
N ILE A 87 1.61 1.49 7.14
CA ILE A 87 0.41 0.84 7.69
C ILE A 87 0.54 -0.67 7.65
N TRP A 88 1.11 -1.21 6.58
CA TRP A 88 1.35 -2.63 6.45
C TRP A 88 2.27 -3.15 7.55
N ASN A 89 3.37 -2.44 7.85
CA ASN A 89 4.25 -2.79 8.96
C ASN A 89 3.50 -2.79 10.31
N LYS A 90 2.65 -1.79 10.56
CA LYS A 90 1.84 -1.70 11.77
C LYS A 90 0.80 -2.82 11.87
N ASP A 91 0.12 -3.15 10.78
CA ASP A 91 -0.85 -4.27 10.73
C ASP A 91 -0.14 -5.63 10.93
N ARG A 92 1.07 -5.78 10.38
CA ARG A 92 1.88 -6.99 10.56
C ARG A 92 2.25 -7.20 12.02
N GLU A 93 2.71 -6.15 12.69
CA GLU A 93 3.11 -6.17 14.10
C GLU A 93 1.91 -6.48 15.02
N LEU A 94 0.76 -5.81 14.79
CA LEU A 94 -0.46 -6.04 15.56
C LEU A 94 -0.97 -7.48 15.42
N LYS A 95 -1.06 -8.00 14.19
CA LYS A 95 -1.49 -9.39 13.93
C LYS A 95 -0.53 -10.41 14.53
N PHE A 96 0.77 -10.12 14.52
CA PHE A 96 1.76 -10.99 15.15
C PHE A 96 1.61 -11.02 16.67
N HIS A 97 1.36 -9.86 17.28
CA HIS A 97 1.11 -9.75 18.71
C HIS A 97 -0.13 -10.54 19.16
N ILE A 98 -1.25 -10.42 18.42
CA ILE A 98 -2.48 -11.18 18.68
C ILE A 98 -2.26 -12.68 18.52
N PHE A 99 -1.52 -13.09 17.50
CA PHE A 99 -1.20 -14.50 17.28
C PHE A 99 -0.35 -15.07 18.42
N LYS A 100 0.68 -14.33 18.85
CA LYS A 100 1.51 -14.73 20.01
C LYS A 100 0.66 -14.88 21.27
N LEU A 101 -0.22 -13.93 21.55
CA LEU A 101 -1.16 -14.02 22.68
C LEU A 101 -2.03 -15.28 22.56
N ALA A 102 -2.65 -15.53 21.40
CA ALA A 102 -3.52 -16.68 21.20
C ALA A 102 -2.79 -18.03 21.41
N VAL A 103 -1.53 -18.11 20.97
CA VAL A 103 -0.68 -19.28 21.18
C VAL A 103 -0.32 -19.45 22.66
N ASP A 104 0.10 -18.38 23.33
CA ASP A 104 0.40 -18.42 24.77
C ASP A 104 -0.82 -18.86 25.61
N TYR A 105 -2.04 -18.50 25.19
CA TYR A 105 -3.30 -19.00 25.80
C TYR A 105 -3.53 -20.48 25.58
N GLN A 106 -3.21 -20.99 24.38
CA GLN A 106 -3.49 -22.37 24.01
C GLN A 106 -2.48 -23.34 24.65
N VAL A 107 -1.23 -22.91 24.86
CA VAL A 107 -0.19 -23.71 25.53
C VAL A 107 -0.34 -23.71 27.05
N ASN A 108 -0.78 -22.59 27.65
CA ASN A 108 -0.96 -22.48 29.10
C ASN A 108 -2.40 -22.79 29.55
N GLU A 109 -2.98 -23.93 29.13
CA GLU A 109 -4.32 -24.44 29.53
C GLU A 109 -4.62 -24.42 31.06
N LYS A 110 -3.63 -24.08 31.91
CA LYS A 110 -3.74 -24.05 33.36
C LYS A 110 -4.14 -22.72 34.00
N TYR A 111 -4.22 -21.61 33.28
CA TYR A 111 -4.71 -20.34 33.86
C TYR A 111 -5.67 -19.59 32.93
N PRO A 112 -6.99 -19.86 33.01
CA PRO A 112 -7.98 -18.94 32.48
C PRO A 112 -8.08 -17.76 33.45
N THR A 113 -7.13 -16.83 33.43
CA THR A 113 -7.39 -15.52 34.02
C THR A 113 -8.41 -14.84 33.11
N ILE A 114 -9.58 -14.52 33.67
CA ILE A 114 -10.68 -13.78 33.02
C ILE A 114 -10.14 -12.53 32.28
N THR A 115 -9.07 -11.93 32.82
CA THR A 115 -8.29 -10.83 32.23
C THR A 115 -7.81 -11.14 30.82
N GLY A 116 -7.39 -12.37 30.57
CA GLY A 116 -6.76 -12.77 29.35
C GLY A 116 -7.69 -13.00 28.16
N GLN A 117 -8.82 -13.66 28.40
CA GLN A 117 -9.92 -13.72 27.43
C GLN A 117 -10.46 -12.33 27.13
N GLN A 118 -10.61 -11.47 28.15
CA GLN A 118 -11.03 -10.08 27.93
C GLN A 118 -10.02 -9.28 27.10
N GLU A 119 -8.72 -9.51 27.27
CA GLU A 119 -7.66 -8.84 26.50
C GLU A 119 -7.66 -9.30 25.04
N LEU A 120 -7.80 -10.60 24.79
CA LEU A 120 -7.93 -11.20 23.46
C LEU A 120 -9.18 -10.70 22.73
N GLU A 121 -10.30 -10.64 23.45
CA GLU A 121 -11.57 -10.15 22.92
C GLU A 121 -11.53 -8.64 22.68
N LYS A 122 -10.86 -7.86 23.55
CA LYS A 122 -10.54 -6.44 23.31
C LYS A 122 -9.69 -6.27 22.06
N GLN A 123 -8.61 -7.05 21.89
CA GLN A 123 -7.75 -6.93 20.72
C GLN A 123 -8.44 -7.39 19.44
N ARG A 124 -9.28 -8.44 19.49
CA ARG A 124 -10.16 -8.82 18.37
C ARG A 124 -11.16 -7.73 18.03
N LYS A 125 -11.77 -7.08 19.03
CA LYS A 125 -12.65 -5.93 18.82
C LYS A 125 -11.89 -4.76 18.23
N ILE A 126 -10.69 -4.45 18.71
CA ILE A 126 -9.83 -3.42 18.16
C ILE A 126 -9.47 -3.76 16.71
N VAL A 127 -9.16 -5.01 16.35
CA VAL A 127 -8.90 -5.40 14.94
C VAL A 127 -10.16 -5.31 14.07
N ALA A 128 -11.32 -5.68 14.60
CA ALA A 128 -12.59 -5.57 13.88
C ALA A 128 -13.06 -4.11 13.73
N GLU A 129 -12.87 -3.28 14.76
CA GLU A 129 -13.26 -1.87 14.83
C GLU A 129 -12.22 -0.94 14.18
N THR A 130 -10.94 -1.30 14.17
CA THR A 130 -9.91 -0.49 13.48
C THR A 130 -10.18 -0.40 12.00
N GLY A 131 -10.99 -1.29 11.42
CA GLY A 131 -11.42 -1.20 10.02
C GLY A 131 -10.24 -0.96 9.10
N LEU A 132 -9.04 -1.41 9.50
CA LEU A 132 -7.78 -0.87 9.01
C LEU A 132 -7.66 -1.21 7.53
N SER A 133 -8.14 -2.40 7.14
CA SER A 133 -8.25 -2.80 5.73
C SER A 133 -9.18 -1.91 4.92
N ILE A 134 -10.37 -1.57 5.41
CA ILE A 134 -11.37 -0.75 4.69
C ILE A 134 -10.91 0.71 4.63
N PHE A 135 -10.36 1.25 5.71
CA PHE A 135 -9.82 2.61 5.75
C PHE A 135 -8.59 2.76 4.86
N VAL A 136 -7.69 1.77 4.86
CA VAL A 136 -6.51 1.72 3.98
C VAL A 136 -6.93 1.59 2.53
N LEU A 137 -7.88 0.70 2.20
CA LEU A 137 -8.41 0.56 0.83
C LEU A 137 -9.02 1.88 0.35
N LYS A 138 -9.86 2.52 1.18
CA LYS A 138 -10.50 3.80 0.82
C LYS A 138 -9.49 4.95 0.66
N LYS A 139 -8.46 4.99 1.52
CA LYS A 139 -7.36 5.95 1.40
C LYS A 139 -6.53 5.68 0.14
N PHE A 140 -6.24 4.41 -0.15
CA PHE A 140 -5.52 3.98 -1.33
C PHE A 140 -6.26 4.38 -2.60
N ASP A 141 -7.56 4.08 -2.69
CA ASP A 141 -8.42 4.46 -3.82
C ASP A 141 -8.40 5.98 -4.04
N GLY A 142 -8.47 6.76 -2.95
CA GLY A 142 -8.38 8.22 -3.03
C GLY A 142 -7.04 8.71 -3.59
N HIS A 143 -5.92 8.11 -3.17
CA HIS A 143 -4.59 8.48 -3.69
C HIS A 143 -4.37 8.01 -5.12
N LEU A 144 -4.90 6.84 -5.48
CA LEU A 144 -4.89 6.31 -6.84
C LEU A 144 -5.65 7.24 -7.80
N ILE A 145 -6.84 7.70 -7.39
CA ILE A 145 -7.63 8.69 -8.15
C ILE A 145 -6.86 9.99 -8.32
N LEU A 146 -6.18 10.46 -7.26
CA LEU A 146 -5.33 11.66 -7.33
C LEU A 146 -4.14 11.48 -8.27
N HIS A 147 -3.49 10.33 -8.25
CA HIS A 147 -2.37 9.99 -9.14
C HIS A 147 -2.83 10.01 -10.61
N ILE A 148 -3.90 9.27 -10.92
CA ILE A 148 -4.49 9.21 -12.27
C ILE A 148 -4.97 10.59 -12.71
N GLY A 149 -5.60 11.35 -11.81
CA GLY A 149 -6.05 12.71 -12.08
C GLY A 149 -4.90 13.65 -12.44
N ALA A 150 -3.81 13.64 -11.67
CA ALA A 150 -2.62 14.43 -11.96
C ALA A 150 -2.00 14.05 -13.31
N LEU A 151 -1.94 12.75 -13.62
CA LEU A 151 -1.43 12.23 -14.87
C LEU A 151 -2.29 12.68 -16.08
N LEU A 152 -3.62 12.56 -15.97
CA LEU A 152 -4.55 13.01 -17.01
C LEU A 152 -4.46 14.52 -17.26
N VAL A 153 -4.38 15.32 -16.20
CA VAL A 153 -4.21 16.78 -16.31
C VAL A 153 -2.87 17.11 -16.98
N GLY A 154 -1.80 16.39 -16.63
CA GLY A 154 -0.50 16.48 -17.31
C GLY A 154 -0.61 16.22 -18.81
N ILE A 155 -1.27 15.12 -19.22
CA ILE A 155 -1.50 14.80 -20.63
C ILE A 155 -2.33 15.88 -21.32
N ILE A 156 -3.40 16.37 -20.69
CA ILE A 156 -4.25 17.43 -21.24
C ILE A 156 -3.42 18.70 -21.53
N PHE A 157 -2.57 19.13 -20.60
CA PHE A 157 -1.70 20.29 -20.84
C PHE A 157 -0.67 20.05 -21.94
N TYR A 158 -0.17 18.83 -22.09
CA TYR A 158 0.69 18.50 -23.23
C TYR A 158 -0.06 18.62 -24.55
N LEU A 159 -1.29 18.10 -24.63
CA LEU A 159 -2.11 18.23 -25.84
C LEU A 159 -2.40 19.70 -26.17
N PHE A 160 -2.70 20.53 -25.16
CA PHE A 160 -2.82 21.98 -25.36
C PHE A 160 -1.53 22.61 -25.89
N ALA A 161 -0.36 22.17 -25.42
CA ALA A 161 0.92 22.69 -25.91
C ALA A 161 1.20 22.34 -27.39
N VAL A 162 0.69 21.19 -27.86
CA VAL A 162 0.95 20.69 -29.21
C VAL A 162 -0.07 21.22 -30.24
N PHE A 163 -1.33 21.38 -29.84
CA PHE A 163 -2.43 21.70 -30.77
C PHE A 163 -2.89 23.17 -30.73
N LEU A 164 -2.38 23.98 -29.79
CA LEU A 164 -2.73 25.40 -29.62
C LEU A 164 -1.52 26.30 -29.91
#